data_AF-A0A0J7XRF3-F1
#
_entry.id   AF-A0A0J7XRF3-F1
#
_cell.length_a   1.000
_cell.length_b   1.000
_cell.length_c   1.000
_cell.angle_alpha   90.00
_cell.angle_beta   90.00
_cell.angle_gamma   90.00
#
_symmetry.space_group_name_H-M   'P 1'
#
loop_
_entity.id
_entity.type
_entity.pdbx_description
1 polymer ?
#
loop_
_entity_poly.entity_id
_entity_poly.type
_entity_poly.pdbx_seq_one_letter_code
_entity_poly.pdbx_strand_id
1 'polypeptide(L)' 'MTNRMYRLLELHQKLDAVIKRTKASRFVDPLAVARLEKRKRRLRDRLARLFAFPPHRAVSL' A
#
# COMPACT_ATOMS: atom_id res chain seq x y z
N MET A 1 6.46 -12.30 -10.75
CA MET A 1 6.21 -11.34 -9.65
C MET A 1 7.56 -10.83 -9.18
N THR A 2 7.90 -9.56 -9.41
CA THR A 2 9.22 -9.03 -9.02
C THR A 2 9.32 -8.84 -7.49
N ASN A 3 10.52 -8.98 -6.92
CA ASN A 3 10.77 -8.77 -5.47
C ASN A 3 10.23 -7.40 -4.97
N ARG A 4 10.27 -6.38 -5.85
CA ARG A 4 9.70 -5.05 -5.60
C ARG A 4 8.18 -5.07 -5.43
N MET A 5 7.46 -5.86 -6.22
CA MET A 5 6.01 -5.96 -6.16
C MET A 5 5.55 -6.70 -4.89
N TYR A 6 6.27 -7.76 -4.51
CA TYR A 6 6.04 -8.47 -3.25
C TYR A 6 6.20 -7.55 -2.04
N ARG A 7 7.31 -6.80 -1.95
CA ARG A 7 7.53 -5.84 -0.86
C ARG A 7 6.44 -4.76 -0.77
N LEU A 8 5.94 -4.29 -1.92
CA LEU A 8 4.86 -3.28 -1.94
C LEU A 8 3.52 -3.87 -1.48
N LEU A 9 3.21 -5.11 -1.87
CA LEU A 9 2.03 -5.83 -1.37
C LEU A 9 2.12 -6.08 0.14
N GLU A 10 3.28 -6.52 0.62
CA GLU A 10 3.52 -6.76 2.04
C GLU A 10 3.34 -5.47 2.86
N LEU A 11 3.90 -4.35 2.37
CA LEU A 11 3.77 -3.05 3.04
C LEU A 11 2.32 -2.55 3.02
N HIS A 12 1.57 -2.84 1.96
CA HIS A 12 0.14 -2.55 1.86
C HIS A 12 -0.66 -3.32 2.92
N GLN A 13 -0.44 -4.64 3.03
CA GLN A 13 -1.10 -5.50 4.02
C GLN A 13 -0.78 -5.08 5.46
N LYS A 14 0.49 -4.74 5.74
CA LYS A 14 0.91 -4.25 7.06
C LYS A 14 0.19 -2.96 7.43
N LEU A 15 0.04 -2.01 6.50
CA LEU A 15 -0.70 -0.78 6.77
C LEU A 15 -2.18 -1.04 7.03
N ASP A 16 -2.78 -2.01 6.35
CA ASP A 16 -4.17 -2.40 6.62
C ASP A 16 -4.36 -2.96 8.03
N ALA A 17 -3.45 -3.83 8.46
CA ALA A 17 -3.46 -4.35 9.82
C ALA A 17 -3.33 -3.23 10.86
N VAL A 18 -2.44 -2.26 10.62
CA VAL A 18 -2.26 -1.09 11.49
C VAL A 18 -3.53 -0.25 11.54
N ILE A 19 -4.12 0.11 10.39
CA ILE A 19 -5.38 0.88 10.34
C ILE A 19 -6.49 0.15 11.08
N LYS A 20 -6.63 -1.17 10.88
CA LYS A 20 -7.65 -1.98 11.58
C LYS A 20 -7.44 -1.96 13.09
N ARG A 21 -6.20 -2.12 13.56
CA ARG A 21 -5.86 -2.05 14.99
C ARG A 21 -6.10 -0.65 15.57
N THR A 22 -5.71 0.40 14.86
CA THR A 22 -5.92 1.79 15.30
C THR A 22 -7.41 2.11 15.39
N LYS A 23 -8.23 1.69 14.42
CA LYS A 23 -9.70 1.87 14.45
C LYS A 23 -10.39 1.07 15.53
N ALA A 24 -9.83 -0.08 15.92
CA ALA A 24 -10.35 -0.91 17.01
C ALA A 24 -9.98 -0.38 18.41
N SER A 25 -9.11 0.62 18.51
CA SER A 25 -8.76 1.24 19.79
C SER A 25 -9.92 2.07 20.34
N ARG A 26 -10.09 2.12 21.67
CA ARG A 26 -11.10 2.93 22.34
C ARG A 26 -10.83 4.44 22.24
N PHE A 27 -9.56 4.81 22.11
CA PHE A 27 -9.10 6.18 21.88
C PHE A 27 -8.43 6.23 20.51
N VAL A 28 -9.22 6.55 19.49
CA VAL A 28 -8.75 6.70 18.11
C VAL A 28 -8.45 8.18 17.87
N ASP A 29 -7.22 8.49 17.47
CA ASP A 29 -6.94 9.78 16.85
C ASP A 29 -7.38 9.73 15.36
N PRO A 30 -8.45 10.44 14.97
CA PRO A 30 -8.94 10.44 13.60
C PRO A 30 -7.90 10.99 12.61
N LEU A 31 -7.02 11.92 13.02
CA LEU A 31 -5.95 12.44 12.18
C LEU A 31 -4.87 11.38 11.93
N ALA A 32 -4.51 10.60 12.95
CA ALA A 32 -3.60 9.47 12.79
C ALA A 32 -4.15 8.43 11.81
N VAL A 33 -5.43 8.08 11.92
CA VAL A 33 -6.10 7.17 10.97
C VAL A 33 -6.11 7.74 9.55
N ALA A 34 -6.46 9.02 9.37
CA ALA A 34 -6.46 9.67 8.07
C ALA A 34 -5.07 9.70 7.41
N ARG A 35 -4.01 9.91 8.21
CA ARG A 35 -2.61 9.85 7.74
C ARG A 35 -2.24 8.44 7.27
N LEU A 36 -2.65 7.40 8.01
CA LEU A 36 -2.42 6.01 7.63
C LEU A 36 -3.17 5.64 6.34
N GLU A 37 -4.43 6.05 6.21
CA GLU A 37 -5.23 5.83 5.00
C GLU A 37 -4.66 6.57 3.78
N LYS A 38 -4.15 7.79 3.96
CA LYS A 38 -3.45 8.53 2.89
C LYS A 38 -2.20 7.77 2.44
N ARG A 39 -1.44 7.20 3.37
CA ARG A 39 -0.27 6.36 3.07
C ARG A 39 -0.67 5.08 2.32
N LYS A 40 -1.76 4.43 2.73
CA LYS A 40 -2.33 3.26 2.04
C LYS A 40 -2.73 3.60 0.60
N ARG A 41 -3.44 4.71 0.38
CA ARG A 41 -3.85 5.17 -0.97
C ARG A 41 -2.65 5.36 -1.90
N ARG A 42 -1.61 6.05 -1.44
CA ARG A 42 -0.37 6.23 -2.22
C ARG A 42 0.29 4.91 -2.63
N LEU A 43 0.24 3.89 -1.77
CA LEU A 43 0.77 2.56 -2.11
C LEU A 43 -0.12 1.82 -3.10
N ARG A 44 -1.44 1.92 -2.95
CA ARG A 44 -2.39 1.38 -3.92
C ARG A 44 -2.16 1.99 -5.29
N ASP A 45 -1.92 3.30 -5.38
CA ASP A 45 -1.64 3.97 -6.65
C ASP A 45 -0.30 3.52 -7.26
N ARG A 46 0.71 3.26 -6.42
CA ARG A 46 1.99 2.67 -6.87
C ARG A 46 1.83 1.24 -7.37
N LEU A 47 1.07 0.41 -6.65
CA LEU A 47 0.73 -0.94 -7.08
C LEU A 47 -0.05 -0.91 -8.38
N ALA A 48 -1.06 -0.05 -8.50
CA ALA A 48 -1.85 0.12 -9.72
C ALA A 48 -0.98 0.48 -10.92
N ARG A 49 0.02 1.37 -10.76
CA ARG A 49 0.99 1.66 -11.83
C ARG A 49 1.85 0.44 -12.21
N LEU A 50 2.26 -0.37 -11.23
CA LEU A 50 3.04 -1.59 -11.47
C LEU A 50 2.22 -2.73 -12.08
N PHE A 51 0.91 -2.78 -11.79
CA PHE A 51 0.00 -3.75 -12.41
C PHE A 51 -0.50 -3.28 -13.79
N ALA A 52 -0.68 -1.98 -13.98
CA ALA A 52 -1.09 -1.38 -15.25
C ALA A 52 0.05 -1.38 -16.29
N PHE A 53 1.30 -1.31 -15.85
CA PHE A 53 2.47 -1.60 -16.69
C PHE A 53 2.90 -3.05 -16.48
N PRO A 54 2.48 -4.00 -17.33
CA PRO A 54 3.08 -5.31 -17.27
C PRO A 54 4.61 -5.20 -17.51
N PRO A 55 5.45 -5.80 -16.66
CA PRO A 55 6.90 -5.73 -16.78
C PRO A 55 7.47 -6.45 -18.02
N HIS A 56 6.64 -7.10 -18.85
CA HIS A 56 7.10 -7.78 -20.06
C HIS A 56 7.43 -6.85 -21.24
N ARG A 57 7.24 -5.53 -21.11
CA ARG A 57 7.52 -4.56 -22.19
C ARG A 57 8.62 -3.54 -21.89
N ALA A 58 9.46 -3.80 -20.88
CA ALA A 58 10.61 -2.97 -20.53
C ALA A 58 11.95 -3.67 -20.80
N VAL A 59 12.00 -4.54 -21.82
CA VAL A 59 13.25 -5.05 -22.41
C VAL A 59 13.13 -4.85 -23.92
N SER A 60 13.52 -3.69 -24.40
CA SER A 60 13.85 -3.37 -25.80
C SER A 60 14.47 -1.98 -25.81
N LEU A 61 15.73 -1.89 -25.37
CA LEU A 61 16.70 -0.90 -25.79
C LEU A 61 18.04 -1.61 -25.95
#